data_AF-A0A948XRU0-F1
#
_entry.id   AF-A0A948XRU0-F1
#
_cell.length_a   1.000
_cell.length_b   1.000
_cell.length_c   1.000
_cell.angle_alpha   90.00
_cell.angle_beta   90.00
_cell.angle_gamma   90.00
#
_symmetry.space_group_name_H-M   'P 1'
#
loop_
_entity.id
_entity.type
_entity.pdbx_description
1 polymer ?
#
loop_
_entity_poly.entity_id
_entity_poly.type
_entity_poly.pdbx_seq_one_letter_code
_entity_poly.pdbx_strand_id
1 'polypeptide(L)' 'TRLLEALEGLDLTSADGRAGISTLLSEIERACPGAILRQAARIELRALGWRSGGEVPPIA' A
#
# COMPACT_ATOMS: atom_id res chain seq x y z
N THR A 1 6.12 -13.47 4.75
CA THR A 1 5.71 -12.74 5.98
C THR A 1 4.27 -13.13 6.25
N ARG A 2 3.90 -13.39 7.51
CA ARG A 2 2.56 -13.91 7.88
C ARG A 2 1.37 -13.14 7.30
N LEU A 3 1.54 -11.85 7.01
CA LEU A 3 0.50 -11.03 6.38
C LEU A 3 0.27 -11.38 4.90
N LEU A 4 1.33 -11.64 4.12
CA LEU A 4 1.18 -12.00 2.71
C LEU A 4 0.48 -13.36 2.56
N GLU A 5 0.84 -14.32 3.41
CA GLU A 5 0.18 -15.63 3.49
C GLU A 5 -1.31 -15.49 3.84
N ALA A 6 -1.67 -14.58 4.76
CA ALA A 6 -3.06 -14.31 5.11
C ALA A 6 -3.86 -13.63 3.97
N LEU A 7 -3.18 -12.95 3.04
CA LEU A 7 -3.82 -12.29 1.89
C LEU A 7 -4.02 -13.21 0.68
N GLU A 8 -3.26 -14.31 0.56
CA GLU A 8 -3.37 -15.24 -0.58
C GLU A 8 -4.75 -15.91 -0.69
N GLY A 9 -5.44 -16.10 0.44
CA GLY A 9 -6.79 -16.69 0.47
C GLY A 9 -7.93 -15.69 0.28
N LEU A 10 -7.64 -14.40 0.10
CA LEU A 10 -8.67 -13.36 0.07
C LEU A 10 -9.22 -13.16 -1.35
N ASP A 11 -10.46 -13.58 -1.57
CA ASP A 11 -11.15 -13.36 -2.84
C ASP A 11 -11.76 -11.95 -2.93
N LEU A 12 -11.04 -11.03 -3.58
CA LEU A 12 -11.48 -9.64 -3.80
C LEU A 12 -12.69 -9.50 -4.74
N THR A 13 -13.07 -10.55 -5.47
CA THR A 13 -14.28 -10.53 -6.31
C THR A 13 -15.55 -10.75 -5.48
N SER A 14 -15.43 -11.38 -4.31
CA SER A 14 -16.53 -11.57 -3.36
C SER A 14 -16.82 -10.33 -2.51
N ALA A 15 -18.06 -10.22 -2.00
CA ALA A 15 -18.43 -9.15 -1.07
C ALA A 15 -17.64 -9.24 0.25
N ASP A 16 -17.50 -10.45 0.79
CA ASP A 16 -16.81 -10.70 2.06
C ASP A 16 -15.31 -10.41 1.95
N GLY A 17 -14.68 -10.77 0.84
CA GLY A 17 -13.27 -10.45 0.62
C GLY A 17 -13.02 -8.94 0.48
N ARG A 18 -13.93 -8.19 -0.16
CA ARG A 18 -13.87 -6.72 -0.17
C ARG A 18 -14.05 -6.12 1.22
N ALA A 19 -14.99 -6.64 2.02
CA ALA A 19 -15.17 -6.20 3.40
C ALA A 19 -13.94 -6.51 4.26
N GLY A 20 -13.35 -7.69 4.08
CA GLY A 20 -12.13 -8.12 4.75
C GLY A 20 -10.94 -7.22 4.44
N ILE A 21 -10.66 -6.93 3.17
CA ILE A 21 -9.55 -6.02 2.82
C ILE A 21 -9.80 -4.60 3.31
N SER A 22 -11.04 -4.08 3.21
CA SER A 22 -11.37 -2.75 3.72
C SER A 22 -11.11 -2.66 5.22
N THR A 23 -11.49 -3.69 5.98
CA THR A 23 -11.24 -3.74 7.44
C THR A 23 -9.75 -3.72 7.75
N LEU A 24 -8.94 -4.52 7.06
CA LEU A 24 -7.49 -4.55 7.24
C LEU A 24 -6.85 -3.19 6.93
N LEU A 25 -7.26 -2.54 5.84
CA LEU A 25 -6.74 -1.22 5.47
C LEU A 25 -7.14 -0.15 6.49
N SER A 26 -8.36 -0.20 7.02
CA SER A 26 -8.79 0.70 8.10
C SER A 26 -7.98 0.51 9.38
N GLU A 27 -7.66 -0.73 9.75
CA GLU A 27 -6.82 -1.01 10.92
C GLU A 27 -5.38 -0.51 10.73
N ILE A 28 -4.81 -0.66 9.52
CA ILE A 28 -3.50 -0.09 9.18
C ILE A 28 -3.51 1.43 9.31
N GLU A 29 -4.53 2.09 8.75
CA GLU A 29 -4.63 3.55 8.78
C GLU A 29 -4.84 4.07 10.22
N ARG A 30 -5.60 3.34 11.04
CA ARG A 30 -5.77 3.64 12.47
C ARG A 30 -4.46 3.53 13.25
N ALA A 31 -3.65 2.50 12.96
CA ALA A 31 -2.35 2.30 13.61
C ALA A 31 -1.27 3.27 13.08
N CYS A 32 -1.36 3.66 11.80
CA CYS A 32 -0.40 4.55 11.14
C CYS A 32 -1.13 5.50 10.18
N PRO A 33 -1.55 6.68 10.66
CA PRO A 33 -2.23 7.66 9.82
C PRO A 33 -1.43 8.06 8.57
N GLY A 34 -2.13 8.17 7.46
CA GLY A 34 -1.64 8.47 6.12
C GLY A 34 -0.86 7.34 5.46
N ALA A 35 -0.75 6.14 6.06
CA ALA A 35 0.01 5.05 5.48
C ALA A 35 -0.57 4.60 4.13
N ILE A 36 -1.90 4.50 4.03
CA ILE A 36 -2.56 4.08 2.80
C ILE A 36 -2.36 5.12 1.70
N LEU A 37 -2.56 6.40 2.00
CA LEU A 37 -2.36 7.49 1.05
C LEU A 37 -0.90 7.58 0.56
N ARG A 38 0.08 7.51 1.47
CA ARG A 38 1.50 7.52 1.09
C ARG A 38 1.86 6.34 0.19
N GLN A 39 1.31 5.17 0.45
CA GLN A 39 1.57 3.99 -0.36
C GLN A 39 0.89 4.08 -1.73
N ALA A 40 -0.35 4.58 -1.80
CA ALA A 40 -1.05 4.85 -3.06
C ALA A 40 -0.23 5.83 -3.93
N ALA A 41 0.20 6.96 -3.36
CA ALA A 41 1.04 7.93 -4.06
C ALA A 41 2.36 7.30 -4.56
N ARG A 42 3.00 6.43 -3.76
CA ARG A 42 4.21 5.71 -4.19
C ARG A 42 3.95 4.76 -5.36
N ILE A 43 2.79 4.11 -5.41
CA ILE A 43 2.39 3.24 -6.53
C ILE A 43 2.16 4.08 -7.79
N GLU A 44 1.42 5.19 -7.67
CA GLU A 44 1.16 6.12 -8.77
C GLU A 44 2.46 6.71 -9.35
N LEU A 45 3.35 7.19 -8.48
CA LEU A 45 4.66 7.70 -8.89
C LEU A 45 5.49 6.64 -9.62
N ARG A 46 5.50 5.40 -9.13
CA ARG A 46 6.20 4.28 -9.82
C ARG A 46 5.60 3.99 -11.19
N ALA A 47 4.28 4.05 -11.34
CA ALA A 47 3.60 3.86 -12.62
C ALA A 47 4.00 4.93 -13.64
N LEU A 48 4.31 6.15 -13.17
CA LEU A 48 4.86 7.25 -13.98
C LEU A 48 6.37 7.13 -14.24
N GLY A 49 7.01 6.05 -13.80
CA GLY A 49 8.45 5.81 -13.98
C GLY A 49 9.34 6.46 -12.92
N TRP A 50 8.76 7.10 -11.89
CA TRP A 50 9.52 7.64 -10.77
C TRP A 50 10.06 6.50 -9.89
N ARG A 51 11.37 6.32 -9.90
CA ARG A 51 12.04 5.38 -8.99
C ARG A 51 12.49 6.15 -7.76
N SER A 52 12.00 5.77 -6.59
CA SER A 52 12.54 6.27 -5.32
C SER A 52 13.98 5.77 -5.18
N GLY A 53 14.94 6.59 -5.60
CA GLY A 53 16.36 6.26 -5.64
C GLY A 53 17.23 7.22 -6.45
N GLY A 54 16.74 8.40 -6.82
CA GLY A 54 17.61 9.46 -7.32
C GLY A 54 18.45 9.96 -6.16
N GLU A 55 19.75 9.66 -6.19
CA GLU A 55 20.78 10.38 -5.47
C GLU A 55 20.46 11.88 -5.56
N VAL A 56 20.24 12.53 -4.41
CA VAL A 56 20.11 13.99 -4.38
C VAL A 56 21.46 14.51 -4.84
N PRO A 57 21.58 15.19 -5.99
CA PRO A 57 22.85 15.75 -6.40
C PRO A 57 23.26 16.75 -5.30
N PRO A 58 24.51 16.70 -4.81
CA PRO A 58 24.95 17.68 -3.83
C PRO A 58 24.75 19.07 -4.43
N ILE A 59 24.12 19.94 -3.65
CA ILE A 59 23.89 21.33 -4.00
C ILE A 59 25.28 21.96 -4.10
N ALA A 60 25.66 22.41 -5.31
CA ALA A 60 26.89 23.13 -5.58
C ALA A 60 26.83 24.55 -5.01
#